data_AF-X1GAM4-F1
#
_entry.id   AF-X1GAM4-F1
#
_cell.length_a   1.000
_cell.length_b   1.000
_cell.length_c   1.000
_cell.angle_alpha   90.00
_cell.angle_beta   90.00
_cell.angle_gamma   90.00
#
_symmetry.space_group_name_H-M   'P 1'
#
loop_
_entity.id
_entity.type
_entity.pdbx_description
1 polymer ?
#
loop_
_entity_poly.entity_id
_entity_poly.type
_entity_poly.pdbx_seq_one_letter_code
_entity_poly.pdbx_strand_id
1 'polypeptide(L)'
;MQGKAIIFFLNLKLLVILLVAGCGLIQQNPHQNHIPDSKCNLDEIVTELTPQGWKIHDKILWFTPENLYELINGRAEFYLAYDMVRMNFTRFEKNDDSDIFINVSVYDMGTPTNAFGVFSTERSQVSKELKIGRGAYRSGTDYYMWKGRYYVQTIPSNDSVELKLIAMELAKKLDDLLWDSGEPVWGLSALPKENLIPQSVRYYLVDAMALDFMKNTYLARYKRNQTQGR
;
A
#
# COMPACT_ATOMS: atom_id res chain seq x y z
N MET A 1 -32.67 60.16 51.69
CA MET A 1 -34.00 60.41 51.08
C MET A 1 -34.23 59.40 49.99
N GLN A 2 -35.33 58.64 50.10
CA GLN A 2 -36.07 57.89 49.07
C GLN A 2 -35.22 57.07 48.06
N GLY A 3 -35.29 55.75 48.00
CA GLY A 3 -36.45 54.86 48.12
C GLY A 3 -36.52 53.97 46.88
N LYS A 4 -37.25 52.84 47.01
CA LYS A 4 -37.67 51.83 46.02
C LYS A 4 -36.87 50.51 46.13
N ALA A 5 -37.42 49.39 46.63
CA ALA A 5 -38.67 48.69 46.25
C ALA A 5 -38.58 48.25 44.77
N ILE A 6 -38.93 47.05 44.29
CA ILE A 6 -39.84 46.02 44.77
C ILE A 6 -39.86 44.92 43.67
N ILE A 7 -40.05 43.65 44.06
CA ILE A 7 -40.95 42.65 43.42
C ILE A 7 -40.57 41.87 42.15
N PHE A 8 -40.59 40.55 42.37
CA PHE A 8 -40.97 39.41 41.52
C PHE A 8 -42.21 39.62 40.62
N PHE A 9 -42.11 39.32 39.33
CA PHE A 9 -43.25 38.93 38.47
C PHE A 9 -42.73 37.78 37.58
N LEU A 10 -43.07 36.52 37.82
CA LEU A 10 -44.31 35.81 37.50
C LEU A 10 -44.77 35.95 36.03
N ASN A 11 -44.56 34.85 35.32
CA ASN A 11 -45.04 34.43 33.99
C ASN A 11 -46.31 35.12 33.45
N LEU A 12 -46.24 35.55 32.18
CA LEU A 12 -47.41 35.69 31.32
C LEU A 12 -47.08 35.29 29.87
N LYS A 13 -47.97 34.46 29.33
CA LYS A 13 -47.95 33.75 28.04
C LYS A 13 -47.66 34.64 26.82
N LEU A 14 -46.86 34.11 25.87
CA LEU A 14 -47.22 34.23 24.45
C LEU A 14 -46.78 32.97 23.68
N LEU A 15 -47.79 32.20 23.29
CA LEU A 15 -47.73 31.11 22.34
C LEU A 15 -47.64 31.72 20.94
N VAL A 16 -46.52 31.51 20.22
CA VAL A 16 -46.47 31.72 18.77
C VAL A 16 -46.02 30.40 18.15
N ILE A 17 -47.01 29.69 17.62
CA ILE A 17 -46.84 28.55 16.73
C ILE A 17 -46.40 29.11 15.39
N LEU A 18 -45.14 28.88 15.01
CA LEU A 18 -44.67 29.07 13.65
C LEU A 18 -44.38 27.69 13.05
N LEU A 19 -45.39 27.20 12.33
CA LEU A 19 -45.29 26.11 11.36
C LEU A 19 -44.27 26.52 10.30
N VAL A 20 -43.07 25.94 10.35
CA VAL A 20 -42.17 25.89 9.21
C VAL A 20 -42.06 24.43 8.79
N ALA A 21 -42.88 24.09 7.78
CA ALA A 21 -42.69 22.91 6.97
C ALA A 21 -41.40 23.11 6.16
N GLY A 22 -40.28 22.62 6.70
CA GLY A 22 -38.99 22.58 6.03
C GLY A 22 -38.58 21.12 5.80
N CYS A 23 -38.92 20.62 4.62
CA CYS A 23 -38.46 19.33 4.12
C CYS A 23 -36.94 19.40 3.87
N GLY A 24 -36.20 18.41 4.38
CA GLY A 24 -34.86 18.04 3.91
C GLY A 24 -33.70 18.94 4.33
N LEU A 25 -32.80 18.41 5.16
CA LEU A 25 -31.47 17.92 4.72
C LEU A 25 -30.63 17.61 5.95
N ILE A 26 -30.41 16.31 6.15
CA ILE A 26 -29.34 15.77 6.98
C ILE A 26 -28.03 16.30 6.40
N GLN A 27 -27.28 17.11 7.15
CA GLN A 27 -25.91 17.46 6.79
C GLN A 27 -25.03 16.22 6.94
N GLN A 28 -24.90 15.47 5.84
CA GLN A 28 -23.84 14.50 5.66
C GLN A 28 -22.54 15.25 5.33
N ASN A 29 -21.49 14.94 6.07
CA ASN A 29 -20.16 15.53 5.94
C ASN A 29 -19.49 15.02 4.64
N PRO A 30 -19.12 15.87 3.66
CA PRO A 30 -18.80 15.41 2.31
C PRO A 30 -17.34 15.00 2.07
N HIS A 31 -16.59 14.57 3.08
CA HIS A 31 -15.18 14.14 2.92
C HIS A 31 -14.84 12.72 3.40
N GLN A 32 -15.84 11.86 3.57
CA GLN A 32 -15.62 10.41 3.55
C GLN A 32 -16.31 9.82 2.33
N ASN A 33 -15.64 9.97 1.18
CA ASN A 33 -15.87 9.03 0.08
C ASN A 33 -15.29 7.68 0.52
N HIS A 34 -16.08 6.94 1.30
CA HIS A 34 -15.90 5.51 1.44
C HIS A 34 -16.23 4.94 0.06
N ILE A 35 -15.19 4.72 -0.75
CA ILE A 35 -15.31 3.91 -1.95
C ILE A 35 -15.81 2.55 -1.46
N PRO A 36 -16.99 2.07 -1.89
CA PRO A 36 -17.45 0.77 -1.46
C PRO A 36 -16.42 -0.28 -1.89
N ASP A 37 -15.98 -1.11 -0.93
CA ASP A 37 -15.08 -2.27 -1.03
C ASP A 37 -15.65 -3.37 -1.96
N SER A 38 -15.99 -3.00 -3.19
CA SER A 38 -16.41 -3.93 -4.23
C SER A 38 -15.17 -4.42 -4.97
N LYS A 39 -14.78 -5.66 -4.64
CA LYS A 39 -13.86 -6.56 -5.35
C LYS A 39 -12.36 -6.31 -5.23
N CYS A 40 -11.85 -6.65 -4.05
CA CYS A 40 -10.68 -7.52 -3.96
C CYS A 40 -10.84 -8.32 -2.66
N ASN A 41 -11.56 -9.45 -2.72
CA ASN A 41 -11.57 -10.38 -1.60
C ASN A 41 -10.20 -11.06 -1.59
N LEU A 42 -9.21 -10.38 -1.00
CA LEU A 42 -7.82 -10.85 -1.00
C LEU A 42 -7.72 -12.23 -0.33
N ASP A 43 -8.61 -12.57 0.60
CA ASP A 43 -8.64 -13.91 1.21
C ASP A 43 -9.05 -14.98 0.19
N GLU A 44 -10.03 -14.69 -0.66
CA GLU A 44 -10.47 -15.59 -1.75
C GLU A 44 -9.38 -15.71 -2.82
N ILE A 45 -8.80 -14.58 -3.25
CA ILE A 45 -7.65 -14.55 -4.16
C ILE A 45 -6.52 -15.42 -3.61
N VAL A 46 -6.13 -15.21 -2.35
CA VAL A 46 -4.99 -15.91 -1.76
C VAL A 46 -5.32 -17.39 -1.51
N THR A 47 -6.57 -17.73 -1.23
CA THR A 47 -7.01 -19.12 -1.17
C THR A 47 -6.90 -19.81 -2.54
N GLU A 48 -7.34 -19.13 -3.62
CA GLU A 48 -7.23 -19.62 -5.00
C GLU A 48 -5.77 -19.77 -5.48
N LEU A 49 -4.83 -19.06 -4.86
CA LEU A 49 -3.40 -19.16 -5.17
C LEU A 49 -2.74 -20.45 -4.68
N THR A 50 -3.36 -21.21 -3.78
CA THR A 50 -2.76 -22.40 -3.15
C THR A 50 -2.22 -23.37 -4.21
N PRO A 51 -0.89 -23.58 -4.30
CA PRO A 51 -0.33 -24.47 -5.31
C PRO A 51 -0.76 -25.92 -5.11
N GLN A 52 -0.79 -26.71 -6.19
CA GLN A 52 -1.11 -28.13 -6.08
C GLN A 52 -0.08 -28.85 -5.20
N GLY A 53 -0.55 -29.62 -4.21
CA GLY A 53 0.32 -30.32 -3.25
C GLY A 53 0.76 -29.45 -2.07
N TRP A 54 0.17 -28.26 -1.92
CA TRP A 54 0.43 -27.34 -0.82
C TRP A 54 -0.86 -27.07 -0.04
N LYS A 55 -0.69 -26.48 1.15
CA LYS A 55 -1.77 -26.01 2.02
C LYS A 55 -1.40 -24.65 2.61
N ILE A 56 -2.40 -23.88 3.01
CA ILE A 56 -2.18 -22.71 3.85
C ILE A 56 -1.84 -23.18 5.26
N HIS A 57 -0.76 -22.65 5.82
CA HIS A 57 -0.40 -22.84 7.22
C HIS A 57 -1.33 -22.03 8.12
N ASP A 58 -2.02 -22.71 9.04
CA ASP A 58 -3.00 -22.19 9.98
C ASP A 58 -4.16 -21.38 9.36
N LYS A 59 -3.88 -20.14 8.94
CA LYS A 59 -4.82 -19.21 8.34
C LYS A 59 -4.09 -18.07 7.64
N ILE A 60 -4.85 -17.35 6.83
CA ILE A 60 -4.45 -16.05 6.29
C ILE A 60 -4.42 -15.03 7.45
N LEU A 61 -3.35 -14.26 7.55
CA LEU A 61 -3.15 -13.24 8.60
C LEU A 61 -3.28 -11.84 8.02
N TRP A 62 -3.84 -10.94 8.82
CA TRP A 62 -4.00 -9.53 8.49
C TRP A 62 -3.31 -8.66 9.51
N PHE A 63 -2.55 -7.70 9.00
CA PHE A 63 -1.85 -6.72 9.81
C PHE A 63 -2.26 -5.31 9.38
N THR A 64 -2.52 -4.46 10.36
CA THR A 64 -2.80 -3.04 10.23
C THR A 64 -1.57 -2.24 10.69
N PRO A 65 -1.56 -0.91 10.53
CA PRO A 65 -0.48 -0.08 11.06
C PRO A 65 -0.20 -0.31 12.55
N GLU A 66 -1.24 -0.64 13.31
CA GLU A 66 -1.19 -0.80 14.76
C GLU A 66 -0.60 -2.13 15.22
N ASN A 67 -0.44 -3.13 14.34
CA ASN A 67 0.07 -4.45 14.75
C ASN A 67 1.11 -5.06 13.80
N LEU A 68 1.48 -4.39 12.70
CA LEU A 68 2.49 -4.89 11.75
C LEU A 68 3.84 -5.23 12.42
N TYR A 69 4.19 -4.52 13.50
CA TYR A 69 5.40 -4.79 14.27
C TYR A 69 5.42 -6.20 14.87
N GLU A 70 4.26 -6.83 15.10
CA GLU A 70 4.17 -8.19 15.64
C GLU A 70 4.80 -9.21 14.67
N LEU A 71 4.75 -8.93 13.36
CA LEU A 71 5.34 -9.80 12.34
C LEU A 71 6.76 -9.40 11.97
N ILE A 72 6.99 -8.12 11.68
CA ILE A 72 8.25 -7.66 11.04
C ILE A 72 9.02 -6.62 11.87
N ASN A 73 8.58 -6.34 13.10
CA ASN A 73 9.23 -5.48 14.09
C ASN A 73 9.85 -4.20 13.48
N GLY A 74 11.18 -4.02 13.55
CA GLY A 74 11.87 -2.82 13.05
C GLY A 74 11.75 -2.57 11.55
N ARG A 75 11.30 -3.55 10.75
CA ARG A 75 10.95 -3.30 9.34
C ARG A 75 9.57 -2.67 9.17
N ALA A 76 8.71 -2.69 10.18
CA ALA A 76 7.36 -2.14 10.06
C ALA A 76 7.40 -0.63 9.77
N GLU A 77 8.26 0.11 10.48
CA GLU A 77 8.43 1.56 10.33
C GLU A 77 8.67 1.97 8.87
N PHE A 78 9.41 1.16 8.11
CA PHE A 78 9.64 1.41 6.69
C PHE A 78 8.34 1.41 5.87
N TYR A 79 7.44 0.44 6.07
CA TYR A 79 6.17 0.41 5.34
C TYR A 79 5.22 1.50 5.84
N LEU A 80 5.21 1.77 7.14
CA LEU A 80 4.40 2.84 7.74
C LEU A 80 4.80 4.24 7.23
N ALA A 81 6.08 4.46 6.95
CA ALA A 81 6.58 5.70 6.34
C ALA A 81 6.02 5.97 4.92
N TYR A 82 5.35 4.98 4.31
CA TYR A 82 4.64 5.09 3.04
C TYR A 82 3.11 4.98 3.21
N ASP A 83 2.57 5.29 4.38
CA ASP A 83 1.14 5.25 4.72
C ASP A 83 0.49 3.89 4.38
N MET A 84 1.16 2.80 4.73
CA MET A 84 0.60 1.44 4.56
C MET A 84 -0.79 1.35 5.21
N VAL A 85 -1.76 0.80 4.46
CA VAL A 85 -3.16 0.65 4.91
C VAL A 85 -3.34 -0.66 5.66
N ARG A 86 -2.88 -1.77 5.07
CA ARG A 86 -2.87 -3.11 5.66
C ARG A 86 -1.91 -4.03 4.93
N MET A 87 -1.61 -5.17 5.52
CA MET A 87 -0.86 -6.25 4.88
C MET A 87 -1.59 -7.58 5.11
N ASN A 88 -1.79 -8.33 4.02
CA ASN A 88 -2.16 -9.73 4.07
C ASN A 88 -0.88 -10.59 4.07
N PHE A 89 -0.80 -11.56 4.96
CA PHE A 89 0.29 -12.53 5.03
C PHE A 89 -0.24 -13.94 4.98
N THR A 90 0.33 -14.75 4.09
CA THR A 90 0.00 -16.16 3.96
C THR A 90 1.27 -16.97 3.81
N ARG A 91 1.37 -18.05 4.59
CA ARG A 91 2.39 -19.08 4.42
C ARG A 91 1.76 -20.28 3.75
N PHE A 92 2.26 -20.63 2.57
CA PHE A 92 1.97 -21.92 1.94
C PHE A 92 3.02 -22.93 2.38
N GLU A 93 2.61 -24.12 2.82
CA GLU A 93 3.49 -25.23 3.17
C GLU A 93 3.26 -26.40 2.22
N LYS A 94 4.33 -27.13 1.91
CA LYS A 94 4.22 -28.38 1.17
C LYS A 94 3.53 -29.42 2.05
N ASN A 95 2.63 -30.23 1.48
CA ASN A 95 1.81 -31.16 2.26
C ASN A 95 2.63 -32.25 2.96
N ASP A 96 3.75 -32.65 2.37
CA ASP A 96 4.63 -33.73 2.84
C ASP A 96 5.81 -33.23 3.68
N ASP A 97 6.08 -31.92 3.70
CA ASP A 97 7.22 -31.32 4.41
C ASP A 97 6.93 -29.86 4.79
N SER A 98 6.73 -29.59 6.08
CA SER A 98 6.46 -28.25 6.61
C SER A 98 7.69 -27.32 6.61
N ASP A 99 8.90 -27.85 6.47
CA ASP A 99 10.11 -27.04 6.37
C ASP A 99 10.25 -26.41 4.96
N ILE A 100 9.47 -26.92 4.00
CA ILE A 100 9.34 -26.37 2.65
C ILE A 100 8.10 -25.45 2.61
N PHE A 101 8.34 -24.14 2.60
CA PHE A 101 7.28 -23.14 2.61
C PHE A 101 7.55 -21.97 1.64
N ILE A 102 6.50 -21.24 1.29
CA ILE A 102 6.57 -19.95 0.59
C ILE A 102 5.71 -18.95 1.35
N ASN A 103 6.33 -17.87 1.80
CA ASN A 103 5.63 -16.74 2.40
C ASN A 103 5.22 -15.75 1.31
N VAL A 104 3.95 -15.38 1.29
CA VAL A 104 3.39 -14.33 0.43
C VAL A 104 2.90 -13.19 1.31
N SER A 105 3.42 -11.99 1.09
CA SER A 105 2.98 -10.76 1.74
C SER A 105 2.43 -9.81 0.69
N VAL A 106 1.16 -9.42 0.82
CA VAL A 106 0.49 -8.44 -0.05
C VAL A 106 0.23 -7.19 0.79
N TYR A 107 1.05 -6.17 0.57
CA TYR A 107 0.92 -4.86 1.19
C TYR A 107 -0.02 -3.99 0.36
N ASP A 108 -1.01 -3.45 1.03
CA ASP A 108 -1.90 -2.43 0.50
C ASP A 108 -1.37 -1.06 0.93
N MET A 109 -0.82 -0.30 -0.01
CA MET A 109 -0.18 0.98 0.27
C MET A 109 -1.12 2.18 0.03
N GLY A 110 -2.42 1.92 -0.14
CA GLY A 110 -3.45 2.94 -0.37
C GLY A 110 -3.43 3.56 -1.76
N THR A 111 -2.25 3.91 -2.29
CA THR A 111 -2.07 4.53 -3.62
C THR A 111 -1.00 3.82 -4.45
N PRO A 112 -1.06 3.90 -5.80
CA PRO A 112 0.01 3.37 -6.63
C PRO A 112 1.36 4.05 -6.44
N THR A 113 1.36 5.33 -6.06
CA THR A 113 2.60 6.09 -5.80
C THR A 113 3.30 5.59 -4.53
N ASN A 114 2.57 5.30 -3.46
CA ASN A 114 3.15 4.75 -2.24
C ASN A 114 3.69 3.33 -2.45
N ALA A 115 2.94 2.49 -3.17
CA ALA A 115 3.41 1.16 -3.56
C ALA A 115 4.66 1.20 -4.45
N PHE A 116 4.72 2.14 -5.39
CA PHE A 116 5.95 2.41 -6.15
C PHE A 116 7.10 2.86 -5.24
N GLY A 117 6.83 3.69 -4.22
CA GLY A 117 7.81 4.12 -3.22
C GLY A 117 8.53 2.94 -2.59
N VAL A 118 7.76 2.07 -1.94
CA VAL A 118 8.25 0.83 -1.34
C VAL A 118 9.03 -0.01 -2.35
N PHE A 119 8.40 -0.34 -3.49
CA PHE A 119 9.02 -1.15 -4.54
C PHE A 119 10.35 -0.57 -5.03
N SER A 120 10.38 0.74 -5.29
CA SER A 120 11.55 1.41 -5.80
C SER A 120 12.68 1.38 -4.79
N THR A 121 12.40 1.61 -3.50
CA THR A 121 13.39 1.64 -2.43
C THR A 121 13.94 0.25 -2.12
N GLU A 122 13.11 -0.78 -2.05
CA GLU A 122 13.57 -2.16 -1.79
C GLU A 122 14.30 -2.79 -2.99
N ARG A 123 14.07 -2.29 -4.21
CA ARG A 123 14.66 -2.85 -5.43
C ARG A 123 16.19 -2.80 -5.42
N SER A 124 16.79 -3.99 -5.36
CA SER A 124 18.23 -4.20 -5.54
C SER A 124 18.70 -3.87 -6.96
N GLN A 125 19.89 -3.27 -7.06
CA GLN A 125 20.53 -2.94 -8.35
C GLN A 125 20.98 -4.17 -9.14
N VAL A 126 21.10 -5.34 -8.51
CA VAL A 126 21.56 -6.60 -9.14
C VAL A 126 20.37 -7.53 -9.48
N SER A 127 19.14 -7.03 -9.37
CA SER A 127 17.94 -7.83 -9.56
C SER A 127 17.61 -8.06 -11.05
N LYS A 128 16.98 -9.21 -11.34
CA LYS A 128 16.48 -9.51 -12.69
C LYS A 128 15.06 -8.98 -12.82
N GLU A 129 14.83 -8.08 -13.77
CA GLU A 129 13.50 -7.56 -14.08
C GLU A 129 12.57 -8.66 -14.63
N LEU A 130 11.29 -8.56 -14.26
CA LEU A 130 10.21 -9.41 -14.74
C LEU A 130 9.11 -8.54 -15.34
N LYS A 131 8.47 -9.05 -16.40
CA LYS A 131 7.38 -8.37 -17.11
C LYS A 131 6.02 -8.77 -16.53
N ILE A 132 5.81 -8.48 -15.24
CA ILE A 132 4.54 -8.67 -14.53
C ILE A 132 4.24 -7.42 -13.69
N GLY A 133 2.96 -7.13 -13.48
CA GLY A 133 2.50 -5.90 -12.82
C GLY A 133 2.97 -4.63 -13.52
N ARG A 134 3.07 -3.53 -12.76
CA ARG A 134 3.71 -2.28 -13.21
C ARG A 134 5.23 -2.33 -13.14
N GLY A 135 5.75 -3.21 -12.29
CA GLY A 135 7.17 -3.52 -12.20
C GLY A 135 7.40 -4.69 -11.26
N ALA A 136 8.33 -5.56 -11.62
CA ALA A 136 8.71 -6.69 -10.79
C ALA A 136 10.18 -7.02 -10.94
N TYR A 137 10.77 -7.60 -9.91
CA TYR A 137 12.13 -8.10 -9.95
C TYR A 137 12.30 -9.37 -9.12
N ARG A 138 13.37 -10.09 -9.41
CA ARG A 138 13.80 -11.26 -8.65
C ARG A 138 15.18 -11.03 -8.04
N SER A 139 15.32 -11.40 -6.76
CA SER A 139 16.59 -11.47 -6.04
C SER A 139 16.76 -12.88 -5.48
N GLY A 140 17.70 -13.67 -6.00
CA GLY A 140 17.77 -15.09 -5.64
C GLY A 140 16.48 -15.83 -6.04
N THR A 141 15.81 -16.47 -5.10
CA THR A 141 14.50 -17.11 -5.30
C THR A 141 13.31 -16.23 -4.91
N ASP A 142 13.56 -15.05 -4.36
CA ASP A 142 12.52 -14.12 -3.94
C ASP A 142 11.99 -13.30 -5.11
N TYR A 143 10.68 -13.09 -5.12
CA TYR A 143 9.99 -12.27 -6.11
C TYR A 143 9.33 -11.07 -5.44
N TYR A 144 9.50 -9.93 -6.08
CA TYR A 144 8.96 -8.65 -5.61
C TYR A 144 8.22 -8.00 -6.76
N MET A 145 6.98 -7.57 -6.52
CA MET A 145 6.11 -6.99 -7.55
C MET A 145 5.38 -5.77 -7.00
N TRP A 146 5.19 -4.80 -7.88
CA TRP A 146 4.29 -3.67 -7.68
C TRP A 146 3.21 -3.68 -8.75
N LYS A 147 1.95 -3.61 -8.33
CA LYS A 147 0.77 -3.50 -9.21
C LYS A 147 -0.30 -2.65 -8.55
N GLY A 148 -0.79 -1.62 -9.25
CA GLY A 148 -1.75 -0.68 -8.66
C GLY A 148 -1.25 -0.16 -7.31
N ARG A 149 -2.10 -0.22 -6.28
CA ARG A 149 -1.76 0.16 -4.89
C ARG A 149 -1.06 -0.93 -4.08
N TYR A 150 -0.76 -2.07 -4.69
CA TYR A 150 -0.22 -3.23 -4.00
C TYR A 150 1.28 -3.39 -4.22
N TYR A 151 2.00 -3.68 -3.13
CA TYR A 151 3.36 -4.18 -3.16
C TYR A 151 3.37 -5.61 -2.63
N VAL A 152 4.04 -6.52 -3.33
CA VAL A 152 3.96 -7.96 -3.09
C VAL A 152 5.36 -8.53 -2.93
N GLN A 153 5.53 -9.37 -1.91
CA GLN A 153 6.71 -10.19 -1.68
C GLN A 153 6.32 -11.67 -1.69
N THR A 154 7.04 -12.48 -2.47
CA THR A 154 6.93 -13.95 -2.49
C THR A 154 8.30 -14.52 -2.16
N ILE A 155 8.46 -15.05 -0.94
CA ILE A 155 9.72 -15.46 -0.34
C ILE A 155 9.69 -16.96 -0.03
N PRO A 156 10.39 -17.80 -0.79
CA PRO A 156 10.51 -19.22 -0.51
C PRO A 156 11.44 -19.53 0.67
N SER A 157 11.28 -20.70 1.29
CA SER A 157 12.10 -21.13 2.44
C SER A 157 13.54 -21.49 2.07
N ASN A 158 13.80 -21.83 0.81
CA ASN A 158 15.15 -22.13 0.29
C ASN A 158 15.32 -21.73 -1.19
N ASP A 159 16.51 -21.96 -1.73
CA ASP A 159 16.91 -21.54 -3.08
C ASP A 159 16.74 -22.63 -4.16
N SER A 160 16.00 -23.70 -3.87
CA SER A 160 15.78 -24.80 -4.81
C SER A 160 15.08 -24.34 -6.10
N VAL A 161 15.41 -25.05 -7.19
CA VAL A 161 14.83 -24.76 -8.52
C VAL A 161 13.32 -24.96 -8.53
N GLU A 162 12.82 -25.96 -7.80
CA GLU A 162 11.37 -26.23 -7.64
C GLU A 162 10.66 -25.02 -7.01
N LEU A 163 11.13 -24.55 -5.84
CA LEU A 163 10.52 -23.41 -5.16
C LEU A 163 10.58 -22.13 -5.97
N LYS A 164 11.67 -21.92 -6.71
CA LYS A 164 11.79 -20.77 -7.61
C LYS A 164 10.72 -20.76 -8.70
N LEU A 165 10.34 -21.93 -9.23
CA LEU A 165 9.31 -22.05 -10.26
C LEU A 165 7.91 -21.82 -9.66
N ILE A 166 7.63 -22.41 -8.51
CA ILE A 166 6.34 -22.24 -7.80
C ILE A 166 6.15 -20.78 -7.40
N ALA A 167 7.19 -20.13 -6.85
CA ALA A 167 7.13 -18.72 -6.48
C ALA A 167 6.91 -17.79 -7.70
N MET A 168 7.47 -18.14 -8.86
CA MET A 168 7.19 -17.41 -10.10
C MET A 168 5.74 -17.58 -10.56
N GLU A 169 5.19 -18.79 -10.45
CA GLU A 169 3.79 -19.05 -10.77
C GLU A 169 2.85 -18.29 -9.85
N LEU A 170 3.11 -18.29 -8.54
CA LEU A 170 2.38 -17.49 -7.56
C LEU A 170 2.42 -16.00 -7.90
N ALA A 171 3.60 -15.46 -8.21
CA ALA A 171 3.74 -14.05 -8.60
C ALA A 171 2.95 -13.70 -9.86
N LYS A 172 2.89 -14.59 -10.85
CA LYS A 172 2.08 -14.40 -12.07
C LYS A 172 0.58 -14.45 -11.79
N LYS A 173 0.11 -15.41 -10.99
CA LYS A 173 -1.30 -15.47 -10.61
C LYS A 173 -1.72 -14.24 -9.80
N LEU A 174 -0.86 -13.76 -8.91
CA LEU A 174 -1.06 -12.50 -8.19
C LEU A 174 -1.14 -11.31 -9.14
N ASP A 175 -0.33 -11.27 -10.19
CA ASP A 175 -0.47 -10.27 -11.24
C ASP A 175 -1.89 -10.35 -11.82
N ASP A 176 -2.33 -11.51 -12.31
CA ASP A 176 -3.65 -11.65 -12.94
C ASP A 176 -4.83 -11.26 -12.03
N LEU A 177 -4.73 -11.51 -10.72
CA LEU A 177 -5.81 -11.32 -9.76
C LEU A 177 -5.85 -9.92 -9.10
N LEU A 178 -4.70 -9.27 -8.94
CA LEU A 178 -4.63 -7.97 -8.28
C LEU A 178 -5.12 -6.86 -9.20
N TRP A 179 -6.05 -6.04 -8.70
CA TRP A 179 -6.59 -4.90 -9.43
C TRP A 179 -5.59 -3.75 -9.50
N ASP A 180 -5.54 -3.11 -10.66
CA ASP A 180 -4.78 -1.90 -10.92
C ASP A 180 -5.73 -0.81 -11.43
N SER A 181 -5.83 0.30 -10.69
CA SER A 181 -6.68 1.45 -11.05
C SER A 181 -6.21 2.16 -12.33
N GLY A 182 -4.98 1.92 -12.79
CA GLY A 182 -4.37 2.66 -13.89
C GLY A 182 -3.94 4.08 -13.52
N GLU A 183 -4.16 4.52 -12.28
CA GLU A 183 -3.77 5.86 -11.82
C GLU A 183 -2.25 6.07 -12.01
N PRO A 184 -1.82 7.19 -12.61
CA PRO A 184 -0.42 7.40 -12.95
C PRO A 184 0.44 7.63 -11.71
N VAL A 185 1.67 7.12 -11.75
CA VAL A 185 2.74 7.55 -10.83
C VAL A 185 3.47 8.71 -11.48
N TRP A 186 3.05 9.93 -11.18
CA TRP A 186 3.41 11.13 -11.94
C TRP A 186 4.92 11.35 -12.13
N GLY A 187 5.74 11.06 -11.11
CA GLY A 187 7.19 11.20 -11.23
C GLY A 187 7.80 10.28 -12.29
N LEU A 188 7.21 9.12 -12.55
CA LEU A 188 7.65 8.24 -13.64
C LEU A 188 7.40 8.84 -15.02
N SER A 189 6.42 9.73 -15.17
CA SER A 189 6.12 10.40 -16.44
C SER A 189 6.83 11.75 -16.57
N ALA A 190 6.96 12.49 -15.47
CA ALA A 190 7.47 13.86 -15.46
C ALA A 190 9.00 13.96 -15.54
N LEU A 191 9.74 12.95 -15.08
CA LEU A 191 11.21 12.98 -15.08
C LEU A 191 11.78 12.95 -16.51
N PRO A 192 12.83 13.75 -16.80
CA PRO A 192 13.53 13.71 -18.09
C PRO A 192 13.95 12.29 -18.47
N LYS A 193 13.73 11.93 -19.74
CA LYS A 193 14.05 10.59 -20.28
C LYS A 193 15.46 10.48 -20.82
N GLU A 194 16.01 11.58 -21.32
CA GLU A 194 17.36 11.62 -21.84
C GLU A 194 18.36 11.22 -20.74
N ASN A 195 19.24 10.28 -21.05
CA ASN A 195 20.28 9.77 -20.15
C ASN A 195 19.81 9.16 -18.82
N LEU A 196 18.51 8.95 -18.62
CA LEU A 196 17.98 8.31 -17.42
C LEU A 196 18.56 6.89 -17.29
N ILE A 197 19.16 6.58 -16.15
CA ILE A 197 19.62 5.23 -15.85
C ILE A 197 18.37 4.39 -15.55
N PRO A 198 18.13 3.27 -16.28
CA PRO A 198 16.98 2.41 -16.04
C PRO A 198 16.90 1.98 -14.58
N GLN A 199 15.67 1.89 -14.05
CA GLN A 199 15.38 1.46 -12.67
C GLN A 199 16.05 2.29 -11.56
N SER A 200 16.64 3.44 -11.89
CA SER A 200 17.24 4.34 -10.91
C SER A 200 16.25 5.25 -10.21
N VAL A 201 15.03 5.38 -10.76
CA VAL A 201 14.00 6.20 -10.13
C VAL A 201 13.63 5.61 -8.77
N ARG A 202 13.52 6.50 -7.78
CA ARG A 202 13.10 6.24 -6.40
C ARG A 202 12.03 7.26 -6.02
N TYR A 203 11.10 6.84 -5.18
CA TYR A 203 10.11 7.73 -4.56
C TYR A 203 10.18 7.63 -3.04
N TYR A 204 10.19 8.78 -2.38
CA TYR A 204 10.21 8.94 -0.94
C TYR A 204 8.98 9.76 -0.54
N LEU A 205 8.07 9.14 0.21
CA LEU A 205 6.93 9.88 0.76
C LEU A 205 7.39 10.87 1.83
N VAL A 206 8.33 10.45 2.67
CA VAL A 206 8.97 11.23 3.73
C VAL A 206 10.49 11.05 3.70
N ASP A 207 11.19 11.96 4.39
CA ASP A 207 12.62 11.87 4.73
C ASP A 207 13.55 11.63 3.54
N ALA A 208 13.22 12.19 2.37
CA ALA A 208 14.09 12.09 1.21
C ALA A 208 15.46 12.70 1.55
N MET A 209 16.54 12.00 1.21
CA MET A 209 17.92 12.40 1.53
C MET A 209 18.15 12.70 3.03
N ALA A 210 17.39 12.06 3.92
CA ALA A 210 17.43 12.28 5.37
C ALA A 210 17.05 13.70 5.81
N LEU A 211 16.23 14.41 5.01
CA LEU A 211 15.66 15.70 5.39
C LEU A 211 14.15 15.54 5.57
N ASP A 212 13.67 15.77 6.79
CA ASP A 212 12.28 15.59 7.22
C ASP A 212 11.26 16.44 6.44
N PHE A 213 11.68 17.62 5.98
CA PHE A 213 10.86 18.51 5.16
C PHE A 213 10.73 18.05 3.70
N MET A 214 11.60 17.15 3.22
CA MET A 214 11.55 16.65 1.84
C MET A 214 10.60 15.47 1.70
N LYS A 215 9.34 15.81 1.47
CA LYS A 215 8.22 14.86 1.28
C LYS A 215 7.84 14.75 -0.20
N ASN A 216 7.17 13.67 -0.57
CA ASN A 216 6.68 13.42 -1.94
C ASN A 216 7.77 13.61 -3.03
N THR A 217 8.97 13.10 -2.77
CA THR A 217 10.16 13.40 -3.58
C THR A 217 10.53 12.22 -4.49
N TYR A 218 10.77 12.53 -5.77
CA TYR A 218 11.33 11.59 -6.72
C TYR A 218 12.82 11.86 -6.94
N LEU A 219 13.65 10.82 -6.85
CA LEU A 219 15.06 10.87 -7.21
C LEU A 219 15.31 9.98 -8.42
N ALA A 220 16.22 10.40 -9.29
CA ALA A 220 16.62 9.62 -10.45
C ALA A 220 18.09 9.84 -10.75
N ARG A 221 18.77 8.83 -11.30
CA ARG A 221 20.17 8.93 -11.71
C ARG A 221 20.27 9.04 -13.22
N TYR A 222 21.17 9.90 -13.67
CA TYR A 222 21.41 10.16 -15.08
C TYR A 222 22.86 9.84 -15.44
N LYS A 223 23.08 9.33 -16.66
CA LYS A 223 24.43 9.25 -17.22
C LYS A 223 24.94 10.67 -17.45
N ARG A 224 26.13 10.97 -16.94
CA ARG A 224 26.77 12.26 -17.22
C ARG A 224 27.26 12.26 -18.67
N ASN A 225 26.77 13.18 -19.50
CA ASN A 225 27.37 13.43 -20.80
C ASN A 225 28.82 13.88 -20.55
N GLN A 226 29.80 13.17 -21.11
CA GLN A 226 31.16 13.68 -21.12
C GLN A 226 31.19 14.86 -22.09
N THR A 227 31.05 16.08 -21.56
CA THR A 227 31.46 17.26 -22.32
C THR A 227 32.95 17.13 -22.53
N GLN A 228 33.36 16.81 -23.75
CA GLN A 228 34.75 16.88 -24.19
C GLN A 228 35.22 18.31 -23.91
N GLY A 229 36.08 18.47 -22.91
CA GLY A 229 36.76 19.73 -22.66
C GLY A 229 37.52 20.11 -23.92
N ARG A 230 37.13 21.23 -24.53
CA ARG A 230 37.99 21.97 -25.45
C ARG A 230 38.91 22.87 -24.65
#